data_AF-A0A2I0INN9-F1
#
_entry.id   AF-A0A2I0INN9-F1
#
_cell.length_a   1.000
_cell.length_b   1.000
_cell.length_c   1.000
_cell.angle_alpha   90.00
_cell.angle_beta   90.00
_cell.angle_gamma   90.00
#
_symmetry.space_group_name_H-M   'P 1'
#
loop_
_entity.id
_entity.type
_entity.pdbx_description
1 polymer ?
#
loop_
_entity_poly.entity_id
_entity_poly.type
_entity_poly.pdbx_seq_one_letter_code
_entity_poly.pdbx_strand_id
1 'polypeptide(L)' 'MAGRRPGDAEIVYASTEKAERELNWKAKYGIEEMCRDQWNWASKNPYGYGSLKDTN' A
#
# COMPACT_ATOMS: atom_id res chain seq x y z
N MET A 1 18.26 11.63 -12.71
CA MET A 1 17.04 10.83 -12.91
C MET A 1 17.44 9.37 -12.75
N ALA A 2 16.92 8.68 -11.73
CA ALA A 2 17.19 7.24 -11.57
C ALA A 2 16.33 6.46 -12.58
N GLY A 3 16.91 5.46 -13.25
CA GLY A 3 16.19 4.61 -14.21
C GLY A 3 15.26 3.59 -13.54
N ARG A 4 14.50 2.85 -14.35
CA ARG A 4 13.67 1.72 -13.86
C ARG A 4 14.57 0.69 -13.17
N ARG A 5 14.10 0.08 -12.08
CA ARG A 5 14.87 -0.97 -11.42
C ARG A 5 14.77 -2.25 -12.26
N PRO A 6 15.85 -3.04 -12.42
CA PRO A 6 15.78 -4.32 -13.11
C PRO A 6 14.69 -5.21 -12.49
N GLY A 7 13.81 -5.76 -13.35
CA GLY A 7 12.70 -6.62 -12.93
C GLY A 7 11.35 -5.91 -12.72
N ASP A 8 11.30 -4.57 -12.75
CA ASP A 8 10.01 -3.86 -12.70
C ASP A 8 9.21 -4.12 -14.00
N ALA A 9 8.00 -4.68 -13.89
CA ALA A 9 7.04 -4.78 -14.99
C ALA A 9 6.46 -3.40 -15.34
N GLU A 10 6.01 -3.20 -16.59
CA GLU A 10 5.46 -1.90 -17.03
C GLU A 10 4.07 -1.63 -16.45
N ILE A 11 3.17 -2.60 -16.53
CA ILE A 11 1.80 -2.52 -16.00
C ILE A 11 1.43 -3.90 -15.44
N VAL A 12 0.79 -3.92 -14.27
CA VAL A 12 0.27 -5.14 -13.66
C VAL A 12 -1.01 -4.83 -12.88
N TYR A 13 -2.05 -5.63 -13.09
CA TYR A 13 -3.34 -5.56 -12.39
C TYR A 13 -3.95 -6.96 -12.25
N ALA A 14 -4.90 -7.12 -11.33
CA ALA A 14 -5.52 -8.41 -11.04
C ALA A 14 -6.99 -8.45 -11.52
N SER A 15 -7.42 -9.60 -12.05
CA SER A 15 -8.85 -9.92 -12.10
C SER A 15 -9.31 -10.43 -10.73
N THR A 16 -10.32 -9.79 -10.15
CA THR A 16 -10.82 -10.09 -8.79
C THR A 16 -12.05 -11.02 -8.79
N GLU A 17 -12.55 -11.39 -9.96
CA GLU A 17 -13.82 -12.12 -10.14
C GLU A 17 -13.86 -13.45 -9.37
N LYS A 18 -12.73 -14.17 -9.30
CA LYS A 18 -12.65 -15.45 -8.58
C LYS A 18 -12.89 -15.28 -7.08
N ALA A 19 -12.26 -14.26 -6.47
CA ALA A 19 -12.41 -13.98 -5.04
C ALA A 19 -13.83 -13.51 -4.71
N GLU A 20 -14.43 -12.71 -5.59
CA GLU A 20 -15.83 -12.28 -5.45
C GLU A 20 -16.78 -13.48 -5.48
N ARG A 21 -16.59 -14.42 -6.42
CA ARG A 21 -17.47 -15.59 -6.56
C ARG A 21 -17.29 -16.61 -5.44
N GLU A 22 -16.06 -16.94 -5.08
CA GLU A 22 -15.77 -18.09 -4.22
C GLU A 22 -15.72 -17.71 -2.73
N LEU A 23 -15.31 -16.48 -2.43
CA LEU A 23 -15.11 -16.01 -1.05
C LEU A 23 -16.15 -14.97 -0.64
N ASN A 24 -17.02 -14.54 -1.57
CA ASN A 24 -17.93 -13.41 -1.38
C ASN A 24 -17.17 -12.16 -0.88
N TRP A 25 -15.93 -11.99 -1.34
CA TRP A 25 -15.03 -10.93 -0.91
C TRP A 25 -14.73 -9.97 -2.05
N LYS A 26 -14.76 -8.67 -1.75
CA LYS A 26 -14.42 -7.59 -2.69
C LYS A 26 -13.65 -6.49 -1.98
N ALA A 27 -12.65 -5.92 -2.66
CA ALA A 27 -11.97 -4.72 -2.19
C ALA A 27 -12.98 -3.55 -2.12
N LYS A 28 -13.07 -2.90 -0.95
CA LYS A 28 -14.10 -1.88 -0.66
C LYS A 28 -13.60 -0.44 -0.78
N TYR A 29 -12.29 -0.23 -0.75
CA TYR A 29 -11.66 1.08 -0.67
C TYR A 29 -10.92 1.39 -1.98
N GLY A 30 -10.99 2.65 -2.40
CA GLY A 30 -10.27 3.16 -3.56
C GLY A 30 -8.90 3.74 -3.22
N ILE A 31 -8.25 4.31 -4.23
CA ILE A 31 -6.92 4.90 -4.10
C ILE A 31 -6.92 6.12 -3.17
N GLU A 32 -7.97 6.93 -3.17
CA GLU A 32 -8.05 8.13 -2.33
C GLU A 32 -8.05 7.78 -0.84
N GLU A 33 -8.87 6.80 -0.45
CA GLU A 33 -8.90 6.33 0.94
C GLU A 33 -7.58 5.70 1.35
N MET A 34 -6.97 4.90 0.47
CA MET A 34 -5.64 4.32 0.71
C MET A 34 -4.59 5.41 0.97
N CYS A 35 -4.53 6.45 0.13
CA CYS A 35 -3.58 7.55 0.29
C CYS A 35 -3.83 8.36 1.57
N ARG A 36 -5.09 8.69 1.87
CA ARG A 36 -5.47 9.42 3.07
C ARG A 36 -5.08 8.66 4.34
N ASP A 37 -5.41 7.37 4.39
CA ASP A 37 -5.20 6.55 5.58
C ASP A 37 -3.69 6.30 5.80
N GLN A 38 -2.93 6.09 4.72
CA GLN A 38 -1.46 6.02 4.76
C GLN A 38 -0.85 7.33 5.28
N TRP A 39 -1.28 8.49 4.77
CA TRP A 39 -0.76 9.78 5.22
C TRP A 39 -1.08 10.05 6.70
N ASN A 40 -2.29 9.72 7.13
CA ASN A 40 -2.69 9.85 8.53
C ASN A 40 -1.83 8.97 9.45
N TRP A 41 -1.53 7.73 9.05
CA TRP A 41 -0.59 6.88 9.78
C TRP A 41 0.79 7.55 9.83
N ALA A 42 1.34 7.95 8.69
CA ALA A 42 2.72 8.43 8.54
C ALA A 42 2.97 9.73 9.31
N SER A 43 1.99 10.62 9.27
CA SER A 43 2.04 11.89 9.99
C SER A 43 2.02 11.70 11.50
N LYS A 44 1.27 10.71 12.00
CA LYS A 44 1.14 10.45 13.44
C LYS A 44 2.28 9.59 14.01
N ASN A 45 2.95 8.84 13.17
CA ASN A 45 3.95 7.87 13.57
C ASN A 45 5.23 8.03 12.71
N PRO A 46 5.92 9.17 12.78
CA PRO A 46 7.04 9.46 11.89
C PRO A 46 8.20 8.44 11.95
N TYR A 47 8.28 7.61 13.00
CA TYR A 47 9.33 6.62 13.24
C TYR A 47 8.85 5.16 13.21
N GLY A 48 7.72 4.88 12.57
CA GLY A 48 7.19 3.52 12.62
C GLY A 48 6.47 3.26 13.94
N TYR A 49 6.49 2.00 14.35
CA TYR A 49 6.21 1.59 15.72
C TYR A 49 7.40 1.83 16.67
N GLY A 50 8.54 2.27 16.15
CA GLY A 50 9.73 2.59 16.94
C GLY A 50 9.66 4.00 17.56
N SER A 51 10.54 4.27 18.52
CA SER A 51 10.66 5.57 19.15
C SER A 51 11.90 6.32 18.67
N LEU A 52 11.89 7.65 18.82
CA LEU A 52 13.06 8.53 18.65
C LEU A 52 14.30 8.10 19.46
N LYS A 53 14.17 7.22 20.45
CA LYS A 53 15.27 6.75 21.30
C LYS A 53 15.97 5.52 20.75
N ASP A 54 15.43 4.90 19.70
CA ASP A 54 15.98 3.67 19.10
C ASP A 54 16.97 3.96 17.96
N THR A 55 17.14 5.24 17.61
CA THR A 55 18.25 5.71 16.77
C THR A 55 19.46 6.00 17.66
N ASN A 56 20.29 4.99 17.88
CA ASN A 56 21.65 5.12 18.43
C ASN A 56 22.66 5.20 17.27
#